data_AF-A0A6M5FAL2-F1
#
_entry.id   AF-A0A6M5FAL2-F1
#
_cell.length_a   1.000
_cell.length_b   1.000
_cell.length_c   1.000
_cell.angle_alpha   90.00
_cell.angle_beta   90.00
_cell.angle_gamma   90.00
#
_symmetry.space_group_name_H-M   'P 1'
#
loop_
_entity.id
_entity.type
_entity.pdbx_description
1 polymer ?
#
loop_
_entity_poly.entity_id
_entity_poly.type
_entity_poly.pdbx_seq_one_letter_code
_entity_poly.pdbx_strand_id
1 'polypeptide(L)'
;MSDVELRCIPSDGTRVQVTGVANISSGGYALECLNKVPNEVKQMAVRVTEYFGLFICGVDIMAPDNFQGAKLIEINASPGLMPYYDPLVGMPANVPAVYVDKLLAAYKRAAS
;
A
#
# COMPACT_ATOMS: atom_id res chain seq x y z
N MET A 1 21.76 7.30 17.59
CA MET A 1 21.56 6.75 18.94
C MET A 1 22.92 6.46 19.53
N SER A 2 23.14 6.87 20.77
CA SER A 2 24.31 6.50 21.55
C SER A 2 24.22 5.04 22.01
N ASP A 3 25.35 4.46 22.42
CA ASP A 3 25.41 3.08 22.92
C ASP A 3 24.61 2.91 24.23
N VAL A 4 24.47 3.99 25.01
CA VAL A 4 23.63 4.03 26.22
C VAL A 4 22.14 3.95 25.86
N GLU A 5 21.71 4.63 24.79
CA GLU A 5 20.32 4.58 24.31
C GLU A 5 19.95 3.20 23.74
N LEU A 6 20.89 2.52 23.07
CA LEU A 6 20.67 1.17 22.52
C LEU A 6 20.53 0.09 23.60
N ARG A 7 21.15 0.30 24.77
CA ARG A 7 21.09 -0.63 25.91
C ARG A 7 19.98 -0.28 26.90
N CYS A 8 19.29 0.83 26.69
CA CYS A 8 18.15 1.22 27.51
C CYS A 8 17.01 0.22 27.32
N ILE A 9 16.41 -0.23 28.43
CA ILE A 9 15.18 -1.02 28.40
C ILE A 9 14.01 -0.03 28.45
N PRO A 10 13.20 0.09 27.38
CA PRO A 10 12.05 0.98 27.39
C PRO A 10 11.03 0.54 28.44
N SER A 11 10.33 1.49 29.05
CA SER A 11 9.19 1.18 29.91
C SER A 11 8.10 0.46 29.11
N ASP A 12 7.29 -0.35 29.79
CA ASP A 12 6.20 -1.07 29.15
C ASP A 12 5.27 -0.12 28.37
N GLY A 13 4.85 -0.56 27.18
CA GLY A 13 4.06 0.24 26.24
C GLY A 13 4.80 1.35 25.48
N THR A 14 6.09 1.58 25.74
CA THR A 14 6.86 2.62 25.03
C THR A 14 7.10 2.23 23.58
N ARG A 15 6.71 3.11 22.64
CA ARG A 15 7.09 2.97 21.22
C ARG A 15 8.46 3.58 20.99
N VAL A 16 9.41 2.77 20.51
CA VAL A 16 10.76 3.22 20.13
C VAL A 16 10.86 3.21 18.61
N GLN A 17 11.13 4.38 18.02
CA GLN A 17 11.38 4.47 16.59
C GLN A 17 12.81 4.04 16.27
N VAL A 18 12.95 2.89 15.61
CA VAL A 18 14.27 2.30 15.27
C VAL A 18 14.83 2.89 13.96
N THR A 19 13.95 3.32 13.06
CA THR A 19 14.30 3.88 11.76
C THR A 19 13.41 5.09 11.42
N GLY A 20 13.97 6.05 10.69
CA GLY A 20 13.24 7.21 10.16
C GLY A 20 12.42 6.92 8.90
N VAL A 21 12.57 5.73 8.31
CA VAL A 21 11.85 5.33 7.08
C VAL A 21 10.88 4.19 7.35
N ALA A 22 9.70 4.25 6.74
CA ALA A 22 8.64 3.25 6.90
C ALA A 22 8.69 2.15 5.82
N ASN A 23 9.89 1.73 5.41
CA ASN A 23 10.07 0.71 4.37
C ASN A 23 10.00 -0.69 4.96
N ILE A 24 9.28 -1.61 4.30
CA ILE A 24 9.20 -3.02 4.70
C ILE A 24 10.59 -3.68 4.73
N SER A 25 11.44 -3.39 3.74
CA SER A 25 12.81 -3.91 3.68
C SER A 25 13.72 -3.43 4.81
N SER A 26 13.33 -2.35 5.51
CA SER A 26 14.05 -1.80 6.67
C SER A 26 13.40 -2.19 8.01
N GLY A 27 12.51 -3.19 8.02
CA GLY A 27 11.81 -3.65 9.21
C GLY A 27 10.47 -2.95 9.49
N GLY A 28 10.00 -2.11 8.57
CA GLY A 28 8.62 -1.63 8.58
C GLY A 28 7.61 -2.73 8.24
N TYR A 29 6.32 -2.41 8.33
CA TYR A 29 5.25 -3.35 8.00
C TYR A 29 4.06 -2.67 7.33
N ALA A 30 3.30 -3.44 6.58
CA ALA A 30 2.07 -2.98 5.95
C ALA A 30 0.90 -3.04 6.93
N LEU A 31 0.08 -1.99 6.92
CA LEU A 31 -1.20 -1.94 7.61
C LEU A 31 -2.30 -1.75 6.57
N GLU A 32 -3.24 -2.69 6.52
CA GLU A 32 -4.40 -2.60 5.66
C GLU A 32 -5.41 -1.60 6.25
N CYS A 33 -5.88 -0.67 5.42
CA CYS A 33 -6.73 0.44 5.85
C CYS A 33 -7.81 0.84 4.81
N LEU A 34 -8.15 -0.04 3.87
CA LEU A 34 -9.07 0.26 2.78
C LEU A 34 -10.44 0.72 3.28
N ASN A 35 -10.90 0.19 4.43
CA ASN A 35 -12.14 0.61 5.07
C ASN A 35 -12.12 2.05 5.62
N LYS A 36 -10.93 2.60 5.92
CA LYS A 36 -10.74 3.98 6.40
C LYS A 36 -10.62 4.98 5.25
N VAL A 37 -10.21 4.52 4.07
CA VAL A 37 -10.02 5.38 2.89
C VAL A 37 -11.38 5.82 2.32
N PRO A 38 -11.67 7.13 2.20
CA PRO A 38 -12.90 7.63 1.59
C PRO A 38 -13.06 7.22 0.13
N ASN A 39 -14.31 7.16 -0.34
CA ASN A 39 -14.60 6.72 -1.71
C ASN A 39 -14.02 7.65 -2.76
N GLU A 40 -13.93 8.95 -2.47
CA GLU A 40 -13.38 9.96 -3.36
C GLU A 40 -11.90 9.69 -3.67
N VAL A 41 -11.13 9.26 -2.66
CA VAL A 41 -9.71 8.91 -2.80
C VAL A 41 -9.56 7.60 -3.59
N LYS A 42 -10.41 6.60 -3.32
CA LYS A 42 -10.44 5.34 -4.09
C LYS A 42 -10.76 5.61 -5.57
N GLN A 43 -11.75 6.45 -5.84
CA GLN A 43 -12.13 6.84 -7.21
C GLN A 43 -11.03 7.66 -7.89
N MET A 44 -10.29 8.49 -7.16
CA MET A 44 -9.09 9.14 -7.71
C MET A 44 -8.07 8.10 -8.19
N ALA A 45 -7.77 7.08 -7.39
CA ALA A 45 -6.84 6.02 -7.80
C ALA A 45 -7.33 5.27 -9.05
N VAL A 46 -8.62 4.91 -9.12
CA VAL A 46 -9.21 4.27 -10.31
C VAL A 46 -9.09 5.17 -11.56
N ARG A 47 -9.44 6.46 -11.44
CA ARG A 47 -9.34 7.41 -12.57
C ARG A 47 -7.91 7.58 -13.05
N VAL A 48 -6.93 7.54 -12.16
CA VAL A 48 -5.50 7.58 -12.52
C VAL A 48 -5.13 6.34 -13.34
N THR A 49 -5.50 5.14 -12.89
CA THR A 49 -5.26 3.90 -13.64
C THR A 49 -5.87 3.96 -15.05
N GLU A 50 -7.12 4.42 -15.15
CA GLU A 50 -7.84 4.55 -16.43
C GLU A 50 -7.22 5.60 -17.35
N TYR A 51 -6.87 6.78 -16.81
CA TYR A 51 -6.28 7.88 -17.58
C TYR A 51 -4.99 7.48 -18.29
N PHE A 52 -4.13 6.72 -17.61
CA PHE A 52 -2.89 6.22 -18.19
C PHE A 52 -3.05 4.91 -18.99
N GLY A 53 -4.27 4.38 -19.09
CA GLY A 53 -4.54 3.13 -19.81
C GLY A 53 -3.80 1.92 -19.23
N LEU A 54 -3.48 1.93 -17.93
CA LEU A 54 -2.74 0.87 -17.29
C LEU A 54 -3.69 -0.27 -16.91
N PHE A 55 -3.28 -1.52 -17.16
CA PHE A 55 -4.08 -2.68 -16.79
C PHE A 55 -4.15 -2.88 -15.26
N ILE A 56 -3.03 -2.62 -14.58
CA ILE A 56 -2.89 -2.53 -13.13
C ILE A 56 -1.88 -1.42 -12.82
N CYS A 57 -2.07 -0.71 -11.71
CA CYS A 57 -1.02 0.12 -11.14
C CYS A 57 -1.21 0.28 -9.63
N GLY A 58 -0.12 0.51 -8.92
CA GLY A 58 -0.13 1.08 -7.58
C GLY A 58 -0.22 2.60 -7.71
N VAL A 59 -1.08 3.23 -6.89
CA VAL A 59 -1.24 4.68 -6.86
C VAL A 59 -0.89 5.12 -5.45
N ASP A 60 0.26 5.79 -5.30
CA ASP A 60 0.77 6.18 -4.01
C ASP A 60 0.29 7.59 -3.67
N ILE A 61 -0.41 7.69 -2.54
CA ILE A 61 -1.14 8.88 -2.12
C ILE A 61 -0.64 9.29 -0.74
N MET A 62 -0.25 10.56 -0.61
CA MET A 62 0.03 11.17 0.69
C MET A 62 -1.19 11.96 1.14
N ALA A 63 -1.66 11.70 2.36
CA ALA A 63 -2.81 12.39 2.91
C ALA A 63 -2.69 12.51 4.45
N PRO A 64 -3.31 13.55 5.05
CA PRO A 64 -3.56 13.56 6.49
C PRO A 64 -4.55 12.46 6.90
N ASP A 65 -4.70 12.20 8.20
CA ASP A 65 -5.59 11.16 8.75
C ASP A 65 -7.06 11.32 8.35
N ASN A 66 -7.50 12.56 8.08
CA ASN A 66 -8.86 12.86 7.61
C ASN A 66 -9.00 12.83 6.08
N PHE A 67 -7.92 12.49 5.36
CA PHE A 67 -7.80 12.46 3.90
C PHE A 67 -8.05 13.78 3.17
N GLN A 68 -8.27 14.89 3.89
CA GLN A 68 -8.48 16.19 3.27
C GLN A 68 -7.17 16.71 2.67
N GLY A 69 -7.23 17.08 1.38
CA GLY A 69 -6.04 17.54 0.67
C GLY A 69 -5.10 16.41 0.23
N ALA A 70 -5.57 15.17 0.17
CA ALA A 70 -4.82 14.03 -0.39
C ALA A 70 -4.15 14.38 -1.74
N LYS A 71 -2.88 13.98 -1.89
CA LYS A 71 -2.06 14.24 -3.08
C LYS A 71 -1.53 12.94 -3.65
N LEU A 72 -1.67 12.79 -4.97
CA LEU A 72 -0.95 11.78 -5.73
C LEU A 72 0.56 12.08 -5.68
N ILE A 73 1.36 11.06 -5.38
CA ILE A 73 2.82 11.17 -5.32
C ILE A 73 3.47 10.41 -6.46
N GLU A 74 3.04 9.16 -6.69
CA GLU A 74 3.64 8.26 -7.67
C GLU A 74 2.59 7.31 -8.27
N ILE A 75 2.86 6.86 -9.49
CA ILE A 75 2.10 5.81 -10.17
C ILE A 75 3.08 4.70 -10.54
N ASN A 76 2.86 3.52 -9.98
CA ASN A 76 3.68 2.34 -10.17
C ASN A 76 2.96 1.36 -11.11
N ALA A 77 3.37 1.29 -12.39
CA ALA A 77 2.74 0.40 -13.39
C ALA A 77 2.93 -1.11 -13.11
N SER A 78 3.83 -1.47 -12.20
CA SER A 78 4.03 -2.84 -11.74
C SER A 78 4.13 -2.85 -10.20
N PRO A 79 2.99 -2.78 -9.49
CA PRO A 79 3.01 -2.71 -8.03
C PRO A 79 3.39 -4.05 -7.40
N GLY A 80 4.10 -3.99 -6.27
CA GLY A 80 4.27 -5.16 -5.42
C GLY A 80 2.94 -5.58 -4.80
N LEU A 81 2.59 -6.87 -4.88
CA LEU A 81 1.28 -7.34 -4.41
C LEU A 81 1.31 -7.96 -3.00
N MET A 82 2.51 -8.30 -2.50
CA MET A 82 2.69 -8.93 -1.19
C MET A 82 2.07 -8.13 -0.03
N PRO A 83 2.21 -6.78 0.04
CA PRO A 83 1.64 -6.00 1.14
C PRO A 83 0.11 -6.12 1.27
N TYR A 84 -0.61 -6.46 0.19
CA TYR A 84 -2.06 -6.65 0.21
C TYR A 84 -2.46 -8.07 0.57
N TYR A 85 -1.66 -9.06 0.15
CA TYR A 85 -1.94 -10.48 0.39
C TYR A 85 -1.66 -10.90 1.83
N ASP A 86 -0.64 -10.33 2.46
CA ASP A 86 -0.20 -10.68 3.82
C ASP A 86 0.23 -9.42 4.61
N PRO A 87 -0.71 -8.53 4.96
CA PRO A 87 -0.41 -7.38 5.81
C PRO A 87 -0.18 -7.84 7.26
N LEU A 88 0.73 -7.18 7.98
CA LEU A 88 0.96 -7.50 9.40
C LEU A 88 -0.27 -7.15 10.26
N VAL A 89 -1.01 -6.11 9.87
CA VAL A 89 -2.20 -5.64 10.57
C VAL A 89 -3.33 -5.38 9.58
N GLY A 90 -4.52 -5.88 9.90
CA GLY A 90 -5.73 -5.72 9.09
C GLY A 90 -6.12 -7.00 8.36
N MET A 91 -7.04 -6.90 7.40
CA MET A 91 -7.53 -8.08 6.69
C MET A 91 -6.80 -8.27 5.35
N PRO A 92 -6.25 -9.46 5.05
CA PRO A 92 -5.62 -9.72 3.77
C PRO A 92 -6.64 -9.64 2.63
N ALA A 93 -6.17 -9.16 1.48
CA ALA A 93 -6.91 -9.17 0.22
C ALA A 93 -6.13 -9.96 -0.83
N ASN A 94 -6.76 -10.96 -1.45
CA ASN A 94 -6.12 -11.76 -2.50
C ASN A 94 -6.09 -11.01 -3.85
N VAL A 95 -5.44 -9.86 -3.87
CA VAL A 95 -5.18 -9.04 -5.06
C VAL A 95 -4.45 -9.83 -6.15
N PRO A 96 -3.46 -10.71 -5.86
CA PRO A 96 -2.83 -11.55 -6.87
C PRO A 96 -3.82 -12.42 -7.67
N ALA A 97 -4.77 -13.07 -7.00
CA ALA A 97 -5.78 -13.88 -7.68
C ALA A 97 -6.64 -13.03 -8.63
N VAL A 98 -7.12 -11.87 -8.16
CA VAL A 98 -7.92 -10.94 -8.96
C VAL A 98 -7.14 -10.46 -10.20
N TYR A 99 -5.85 -10.19 -10.05
CA TYR A 99 -4.98 -9.79 -11.15
C TYR A 99 -4.84 -10.90 -12.21
N VAL A 100 -4.55 -12.13 -11.79
CA VAL A 100 -4.44 -13.30 -12.69
C VAL A 100 -5.76 -13.54 -13.42
N ASP A 101 -6.89 -13.52 -12.71
CA ASP A 101 -8.21 -13.73 -13.32
C ASP A 101 -8.53 -12.69 -14.40
N LYS A 102 -8.25 -11.41 -14.13
CA LYS A 102 -8.43 -10.33 -15.10
C LYS A 102 -7.49 -10.49 -16.30
N LEU A 103 -6.25 -10.92 -16.07
CA LEU A 103 -5.25 -11.09 -17.13
C LEU A 103 -5.67 -12.23 -18.09
N LEU A 104 -6.10 -13.35 -17.52
CA LEU A 104 -6.62 -14.49 -18.30
C LEU A 104 -7.88 -14.11 -19.08
N ALA A 105 -8.79 -13.35 -18.48
CA ALA A 105 -9.98 -12.85 -19.17
C ALA A 105 -9.64 -11.90 -20.33
N ALA A 106 -8.64 -11.02 -20.16
CA ALA A 106 -8.15 -10.14 -21.22
C ALA A 106 -7.53 -10.94 -22.38
N TYR A 107 -6.68 -11.94 -22.06
CA TYR A 107 -6.07 -12.81 -23.06
C TYR A 107 -7.13 -13.56 -23.90
N LYS A 108 -8.14 -14.14 -23.25
CA LYS A 108 -9.24 -14.85 -23.95
C LYS A 108 -9.99 -13.97 -24.93
N ARG A 109 -10.20 -12.69 -24.61
CA ARG A 109 -10.86 -11.71 -25.50
C ARG A 109 -10.00 -11.28 -26.69
N ALA A 110 -8.67 -11.27 -26.52
CA ALA A 110 -7.75 -10.93 -27.60
C ALA A 110 -7.53 -12.11 -28.56
N ALA A 111 -7.72 -13.34 -28.08
CA ALA A 111 -7.59 -14.57 -28.86
C ALA A 111 -8.86 -14.99 -29.60
N SER A 112 -9.98 -14.29 -29.39
CA SER A 112 -11.29 -14.49 -30.05
C SER A 112 -11.53 -13.42 -31.09
#